data_AF-A0AAU4RTA3-F1
#
_entry.id   AF-A0AAU4RTA3-F1
#
_cell.length_a   1.000
_cell.length_b   1.000
_cell.length_c   1.000
_cell.angle_alpha   90.00
_cell.angle_beta   90.00
_cell.angle_gamma   90.00
#
_symmetry.space_group_name_H-M   'P 1'
#
loop_
_entity.id
_entity.type
_entity.pdbx_description
1 polymer ?
#
loop_
_entity_poly.entity_id
_entity_poly.type
_entity_poly.pdbx_seq_one_letter_code
_entity_poly.pdbx_strand_id
1 'polypeptide(L)'
;MKSPNEIGRRRLLLGSALAMAVTGTVASCKPSTTPRRGNRAVPEPVAYLRTSWSIDPFAHCSYSYLAPSSLGARARTMLAAPVDDRLYFAGEATSSEAPSTAHGALESGRRAAAQVISAAEEGEHIVIIGSGFAGLGCARALVDEDYQVTVLEGRNRVGGRIWTRHIAGAPAEMGASWIHGSSGNVMTKILRETGDPSYTFDYENSAGQHEHAMRELAHYEEKLDDVDDPNEVTVASVMPHSPSAALRTALNINYPLEYAAEPSQLSVEATLEGRDLRGPDLLLPRGYDRMLAHVRGDIPVRIRQVVASIQYGPHGVSVTLRDGNTVQADRAVITVPIGVLKAATIAFEPALPDAKQKAIKALGAGLLDKLWLEFPKPFWDKDVDVIEWFDPKHPNLWSWWVNGYKAFGKPVLLGLNGGDQAHQLARASDDEVIDSAMRALHHMHS
;
A
#
# COMPACT_ATOMS: atom_id res chain seq x y z
N MET A 1 25.05 16.59 -14.51
CA MET A 1 24.07 16.49 -15.62
C MET A 1 23.08 15.39 -15.27
N LYS A 2 21.92 15.75 -14.70
CA LYS A 2 20.82 14.81 -14.44
C LYS A 2 19.98 14.70 -15.72
N SER A 3 19.57 13.47 -16.06
CA SER A 3 18.73 13.12 -17.20
C SER A 3 17.37 13.88 -17.14
N PRO A 4 16.84 14.44 -18.25
CA PRO A 4 15.60 15.23 -18.21
C PRO A 4 14.27 14.45 -18.11
N ASN A 5 14.28 13.13 -17.89
CA ASN A 5 13.10 12.27 -18.15
C ASN A 5 12.61 11.39 -16.98
N GLU A 6 13.01 11.65 -15.74
CA GLU A 6 12.36 11.01 -14.58
C GLU A 6 11.24 11.92 -14.07
N ILE A 7 10.02 11.58 -14.47
CA ILE A 7 8.78 12.20 -14.00
C ILE A 7 8.31 11.39 -12.78
N GLY A 8 8.12 12.06 -11.65
CA GLY A 8 7.72 11.42 -10.38
C GLY A 8 6.21 11.22 -10.23
N ARG A 9 5.84 10.43 -9.21
CA ARG A 9 4.48 9.95 -8.88
C ARG A 9 3.41 11.05 -8.81
N ARG A 10 3.80 12.30 -8.53
CA ARG A 10 2.95 13.50 -8.55
C ARG A 10 2.27 13.79 -9.92
N ARG A 11 2.89 13.44 -11.07
CA ARG A 11 2.26 13.67 -12.39
C ARG A 11 1.27 12.59 -12.83
N LEU A 12 1.29 11.41 -12.22
CA LEU A 12 0.21 10.42 -12.37
C LEU A 12 -1.12 10.98 -11.84
N LEU A 13 -1.04 11.74 -10.74
CA LEU A 13 -2.18 12.27 -9.99
C LEU A 13 -2.76 13.57 -10.59
N LEU A 14 -1.95 14.39 -11.26
CA LEU A 14 -2.47 15.45 -12.14
C LEU A 14 -3.15 14.88 -13.40
N GLY A 15 -2.81 13.65 -13.82
CA GLY A 15 -3.49 12.95 -14.93
C GLY A 15 -4.90 12.46 -14.58
N SER A 16 -5.19 12.23 -13.30
CA SER A 16 -6.50 11.80 -12.76
C SER A 16 -7.26 12.93 -12.05
N ALA A 17 -6.82 14.18 -12.21
CA ALA A 17 -7.53 15.35 -11.68
C ALA A 17 -7.39 16.62 -12.54
N LEU A 18 -6.52 16.63 -13.58
CA LEU A 18 -6.21 17.83 -14.35
C LEU A 18 -5.81 17.54 -15.81
N ALA A 19 -6.64 16.84 -16.58
CA ALA A 19 -6.52 16.86 -18.04
C ALA A 19 -7.11 18.18 -18.62
N MET A 20 -6.36 19.28 -18.56
CA MET A 20 -6.73 20.54 -19.24
C MET A 20 -6.22 20.62 -20.69
N ALA A 21 -7.18 20.60 -21.60
CA ALA A 21 -7.30 21.35 -22.86
C ALA A 21 -6.06 21.55 -23.75
N VAL A 22 -6.02 20.83 -24.89
CA VAL A 22 -5.52 21.37 -26.17
C VAL A 22 -6.44 20.95 -27.33
N THR A 23 -6.81 21.95 -28.12
CA THR A 23 -7.72 22.06 -29.27
C THR A 23 -7.91 20.86 -30.22
N GLY A 24 -9.17 20.54 -30.56
CA GLY A 24 -9.49 19.80 -31.80
C GLY A 24 -10.88 19.15 -31.90
N THR A 25 -11.82 19.85 -32.54
CA THR A 25 -13.11 19.39 -33.13
C THR A 25 -14.21 18.80 -32.24
N VAL A 26 -15.38 19.44 -32.35
CA VAL A 26 -16.63 19.22 -31.62
C VAL A 26 -17.26 17.88 -32.00
N ALA A 27 -17.36 16.95 -31.04
CA ALA A 27 -18.34 15.88 -31.05
C ALA A 27 -19.21 16.03 -29.79
N SER A 28 -20.50 16.25 -30.01
CA SER A 28 -21.50 16.48 -28.97
C SER A 28 -21.63 15.27 -28.03
N CYS A 29 -21.08 15.38 -26.82
CA CYS A 29 -21.46 14.54 -25.68
C CYS A 29 -22.56 15.25 -24.89
N LYS A 30 -23.63 14.50 -24.62
CA LYS A 30 -24.83 14.98 -23.92
C LYS A 30 -24.50 15.38 -22.47
N PRO A 31 -25.26 16.32 -21.86
CA PRO A 31 -25.10 16.64 -20.44
C PRO A 31 -25.36 15.39 -19.59
N SER A 32 -24.49 15.11 -18.63
CA SER A 32 -24.77 14.10 -17.61
C SER A 32 -26.04 14.51 -16.86
N THR A 33 -26.96 13.56 -16.75
CA THR A 33 -28.22 13.75 -16.04
C THR A 33 -27.91 13.94 -14.56
N THR A 34 -28.34 15.08 -14.02
CA THR A 34 -28.35 15.34 -12.58
C THR A 34 -28.99 14.14 -11.86
N PRO A 35 -28.34 13.52 -10.85
CA PRO A 35 -28.98 12.43 -10.12
C PRO A 35 -30.23 12.99 -9.45
N ARG A 36 -31.39 12.39 -9.75
CA ARG A 36 -32.61 12.65 -8.97
C ARG A 36 -32.28 12.32 -7.51
N ARG A 37 -32.29 13.33 -6.62
CA ARG A 37 -32.36 13.16 -5.16
C ARG A 37 -33.64 12.43 -4.80
N GLY A 38 -33.67 11.12 -5.01
CA GLY A 38 -34.66 10.23 -4.43
C GLY A 38 -34.21 9.96 -3.01
N ASN A 39 -34.97 10.45 -2.04
CA ASN A 39 -34.81 10.17 -0.61
C ASN A 39 -34.96 8.65 -0.38
N ARG A 40 -33.90 7.88 -0.63
CA ARG A 40 -33.84 6.45 -0.32
C ARG A 40 -33.15 6.34 1.02
N ALA A 41 -33.90 5.90 2.03
CA ALA A 41 -33.34 5.57 3.33
C ALA A 41 -32.14 4.62 3.13
N VAL A 42 -30.97 5.02 3.61
CA VAL A 42 -29.77 4.19 3.64
C VAL A 42 -30.07 3.01 4.59
N PRO A 43 -30.06 1.75 4.11
CA PRO A 43 -30.29 0.59 4.96
C PRO A 43 -29.05 0.30 5.81
N GLU A 44 -29.25 -0.35 6.95
CA GLU A 44 -28.14 -0.91 7.74
C GLU A 44 -27.36 -1.97 6.96
N PRO A 45 -26.03 -2.07 7.17
CA PRO A 45 -25.23 -3.13 6.59
C PRO A 45 -25.58 -4.47 7.22
N VAL A 46 -25.56 -5.54 6.42
CA VAL A 46 -25.82 -6.92 6.86
C VAL A 46 -24.54 -7.67 7.24
N ALA A 47 -23.38 -7.19 6.77
CA ALA A 47 -22.07 -7.70 7.14
C ALA A 47 -21.01 -6.61 6.94
N TYR A 48 -19.86 -6.76 7.62
CA TYR A 48 -18.72 -5.89 7.44
C TYR A 48 -17.40 -6.66 7.57
N LEU A 49 -16.33 -6.07 7.03
CA LEU A 49 -14.94 -6.45 7.28
C LEU A 49 -14.12 -5.18 7.43
N ARG A 50 -13.21 -5.14 8.41
CA ARG A 50 -12.29 -4.01 8.56
C ARG A 50 -10.85 -4.43 8.80
N THR A 51 -9.94 -3.50 8.57
CA THR A 51 -8.52 -3.65 8.88
C THR A 51 -8.14 -2.75 10.05
N SER A 52 -7.05 -3.08 10.72
CA SER A 52 -6.42 -2.25 11.75
C SER A 52 -4.92 -2.54 11.76
N TRP A 53 -4.24 -2.21 10.67
CA TRP A 53 -2.86 -2.65 10.41
C TRP A 53 -1.85 -2.09 11.42
N SER A 54 -2.14 -0.96 12.07
CA SER A 54 -1.24 -0.36 13.07
C SER A 54 -1.16 -1.13 14.39
N ILE A 55 -2.20 -1.87 14.75
CA ILE A 55 -2.22 -2.72 15.95
C ILE A 55 -1.94 -4.19 15.63
N ASP A 56 -1.78 -4.53 14.35
CA ASP A 56 -1.37 -5.86 13.93
C ASP A 56 0.11 -6.10 14.26
N PRO A 57 0.45 -7.11 15.09
CA PRO A 57 1.80 -7.32 15.60
C PRO A 57 2.81 -7.81 14.55
N PHE A 58 2.35 -8.17 13.35
CA PHE A 58 3.18 -8.64 12.25
C PHE A 58 3.19 -7.65 11.08
N ALA A 59 2.62 -6.46 11.25
CA ALA A 59 2.64 -5.39 10.26
C ALA A 59 3.02 -4.04 10.86
N HIS A 60 2.34 -3.60 11.92
CA HIS A 60 2.44 -2.27 12.56
C HIS A 60 2.16 -1.06 11.64
N CYS A 61 1.99 -1.26 10.34
CA CYS A 61 1.68 -0.25 9.34
C CYS A 61 1.12 -0.91 8.08
N SER A 62 0.50 -0.14 7.19
CA SER A 62 0.09 -0.64 5.87
C SER A 62 1.07 -0.21 4.77
N TYR A 63 1.73 0.95 4.88
CA TYR A 63 2.57 1.58 3.85
C TYR A 63 3.91 2.05 4.44
N SER A 64 4.93 2.24 3.59
CA SER A 64 6.16 2.95 3.94
C SER A 64 6.28 4.25 3.14
N TYR A 65 6.76 5.32 3.77
CA TYR A 65 6.91 6.62 3.11
C TYR A 65 8.23 7.29 3.49
N LEU A 66 8.67 8.27 2.71
CA LEU A 66 9.80 9.12 3.09
C LEU A 66 9.31 10.20 4.06
N ALA A 67 9.76 10.11 5.31
CA ALA A 67 9.60 11.21 6.26
C ALA A 67 10.74 12.23 6.05
N PRO A 68 10.54 13.50 6.45
CA PRO A 68 11.57 14.52 6.41
C PRO A 68 12.87 14.06 7.07
N SER A 69 13.93 13.94 6.27
CA SER A 69 15.25 13.52 6.75
C SER A 69 16.32 13.77 5.70
N SER A 70 17.55 14.01 6.15
CA SER A 70 18.72 14.17 5.27
C SER A 70 19.05 12.94 4.41
N LEU A 71 18.42 11.79 4.65
CA LEU A 71 18.63 10.59 3.84
C LEU A 71 17.79 10.58 2.56
N GLY A 72 16.58 11.15 2.58
CA GLY A 72 15.65 11.11 1.45
C GLY A 72 15.48 9.69 0.88
N ALA A 73 15.45 9.58 -0.44
CA ALA A 73 15.36 8.30 -1.16
C ALA A 73 16.50 7.30 -0.83
N ARG A 74 17.66 7.77 -0.33
CA ARG A 74 18.76 6.87 0.10
C ARG A 74 18.38 6.02 1.29
N ALA A 75 17.38 6.40 2.09
CA ALA A 75 16.91 5.58 3.19
C ALA A 75 16.49 4.18 2.72
N ARG A 76 15.84 4.08 1.55
CA ARG A 76 15.39 2.79 0.98
C ARG A 76 16.56 1.93 0.51
N THR A 77 17.54 2.52 -0.18
CA THR A 77 18.73 1.78 -0.64
C THR A 77 19.66 1.39 0.51
N MET A 78 19.78 2.23 1.54
CA MET A 78 20.48 1.91 2.78
C MET A 78 19.78 0.77 3.54
N LEU A 79 18.43 0.74 3.57
CA LEU A 79 17.68 -0.39 4.14
C LEU A 79 17.93 -1.67 3.33
N ALA A 80 17.91 -1.58 2.00
CA ALA A 80 18.07 -2.68 1.06
C ALA A 80 19.45 -3.35 1.07
N ALA A 81 20.50 -2.65 1.53
CA ALA A 81 21.88 -3.16 1.48
C ALA A 81 22.05 -4.46 2.28
N PRO A 82 22.83 -5.45 1.82
CA PRO A 82 23.19 -6.61 2.63
C PRO A 82 24.01 -6.22 3.87
N VAL A 83 24.07 -7.11 4.87
CA VAL A 83 24.94 -6.99 6.04
C VAL A 83 25.80 -8.24 6.15
N ASP A 84 27.11 -8.04 6.16
CA ASP A 84 28.17 -9.04 6.37
C ASP A 84 28.05 -10.29 5.49
N ASP A 85 27.47 -10.18 4.29
CA ASP A 85 27.15 -11.32 3.41
C ASP A 85 26.35 -12.43 4.11
N ARG A 86 25.55 -12.06 5.12
CA ARG A 86 24.71 -12.97 5.90
C ARG A 86 23.25 -12.55 5.92
N LEU A 87 22.97 -11.25 6.04
CA LEU A 87 21.61 -10.73 6.07
C LEU A 87 21.29 -9.93 4.81
N TYR A 88 20.15 -10.22 4.20
CA TYR A 88 19.62 -9.53 3.03
C TYR A 88 18.24 -8.96 3.36
N PHE A 89 17.86 -7.84 2.73
CA PHE A 89 16.62 -7.13 3.06
C PHE A 89 15.76 -6.91 1.82
N ALA A 90 14.49 -7.30 1.92
CA ALA A 90 13.48 -7.11 0.89
C ALA A 90 12.13 -6.66 1.48
N GLY A 91 11.25 -6.20 0.62
CA GLY A 91 9.98 -5.55 0.99
C GLY A 91 9.86 -4.19 0.32
N GLU A 92 8.64 -3.69 0.15
CA GLU A 92 8.40 -2.42 -0.54
C GLU A 92 9.16 -1.22 0.06
N ALA A 93 9.43 -1.26 1.37
CA ALA A 93 10.25 -0.25 2.06
C ALA A 93 11.70 -0.17 1.55
N THR A 94 12.17 -1.19 0.84
CA THR A 94 13.52 -1.28 0.25
C THR A 94 13.56 -0.86 -1.22
N SER A 95 12.43 -0.45 -1.80
CA SER A 95 12.30 -0.12 -3.23
C SER A 95 12.03 1.38 -3.43
N SER A 96 12.99 2.09 -4.03
CA SER A 96 12.79 3.48 -4.48
C SER A 96 11.94 3.57 -5.76
N GLU A 97 11.90 2.49 -6.54
CA GLU A 97 11.16 2.42 -7.80
C GLU A 97 9.68 2.14 -7.61
N ALA A 98 9.31 1.41 -6.56
CA ALA A 98 7.94 0.95 -6.35
C ALA A 98 7.57 0.88 -4.86
N PRO A 99 7.79 1.96 -4.09
CA PRO A 99 7.51 1.97 -2.66
C PRO A 99 6.02 1.78 -2.38
N SER A 100 5.68 1.17 -1.26
CA SER A 100 4.29 0.93 -0.83
C SER A 100 3.43 0.08 -1.76
N THR A 101 4.02 -0.61 -2.75
CA THR A 101 3.26 -1.43 -3.71
C THR A 101 3.52 -2.94 -3.55
N ALA A 102 2.53 -3.74 -3.95
CA ALA A 102 2.67 -5.21 -4.00
C ALA A 102 3.76 -5.66 -4.98
N HIS A 103 3.88 -4.98 -6.12
CA HIS A 103 4.87 -5.29 -7.13
C HIS A 103 6.29 -4.92 -6.68
N GLY A 104 6.47 -3.79 -5.98
CA GLY A 104 7.75 -3.42 -5.37
C GLY A 104 8.18 -4.40 -4.28
N ALA A 105 7.24 -4.98 -3.54
CA ALA A 105 7.54 -6.08 -2.62
C ALA A 105 8.05 -7.31 -3.38
N LEU A 106 7.35 -7.76 -4.44
CA LEU A 106 7.77 -8.92 -5.23
C LEU A 106 9.15 -8.71 -5.89
N GLU A 107 9.36 -7.56 -6.54
CA GLU A 107 10.59 -7.21 -7.23
C GLU A 107 11.77 -7.09 -6.26
N SER A 108 11.57 -6.48 -5.08
CA SER A 108 12.62 -6.43 -4.05
C SER A 108 12.98 -7.81 -3.49
N GLY A 109 12.03 -8.75 -3.43
CA GLY A 109 12.29 -10.15 -3.11
C GLY A 109 13.23 -10.82 -4.11
N ARG A 110 12.95 -10.66 -5.42
CA ARG A 110 13.80 -11.15 -6.50
C ARG A 110 15.17 -10.49 -6.51
N ARG A 111 15.24 -9.17 -6.22
CA ARG A 111 16.51 -8.45 -6.04
C ARG A 111 17.34 -9.06 -4.91
N ALA A 112 16.74 -9.33 -3.75
CA ALA A 112 17.45 -9.94 -2.63
C ALA A 112 17.93 -11.36 -2.95
N ALA A 113 17.14 -12.16 -3.67
CA ALA A 113 17.58 -13.47 -4.17
C ALA A 113 18.82 -13.34 -5.07
N ALA A 114 18.83 -12.39 -6.02
CA ALA A 114 20.00 -12.15 -6.86
C ALA A 114 21.25 -11.74 -6.05
N GLN A 115 21.09 -10.96 -4.98
CA GLN A 115 22.18 -10.62 -4.07
C GLN A 115 22.70 -11.84 -3.30
N VAL A 116 21.81 -12.76 -2.90
CA VAL A 116 22.19 -14.03 -2.28
C VAL A 116 22.95 -14.90 -3.28
N ILE A 117 22.40 -15.14 -4.47
CA ILE A 117 23.02 -15.96 -5.53
C ILE A 117 24.42 -15.45 -5.87
N SER A 118 24.61 -14.13 -5.93
CA SER A 118 25.91 -13.54 -6.23
C SER A 118 26.98 -13.77 -5.14
N ALA A 119 26.59 -14.12 -3.92
CA ALA A 119 27.48 -14.18 -2.77
C ALA A 119 27.52 -15.55 -2.10
N ALA A 120 26.52 -16.41 -2.35
CA ALA A 120 26.35 -17.73 -1.78
C ALA A 120 27.03 -18.81 -2.62
N GLU A 121 27.58 -19.82 -1.94
CA GLU A 121 28.02 -21.06 -2.58
C GLU A 121 26.80 -21.93 -2.96
N GLU A 122 26.98 -22.80 -3.95
CA GLU A 122 25.92 -23.69 -4.42
C GLU A 122 25.43 -24.61 -3.30
N GLY A 123 24.10 -24.71 -3.15
CA GLY A 123 23.48 -25.57 -2.14
C GLY A 123 23.44 -25.01 -0.71
N GLU A 124 23.91 -23.77 -0.47
CA GLU A 124 23.73 -23.11 0.83
C GLU A 124 22.25 -23.05 1.25
N HIS A 125 22.00 -23.14 2.56
CA HIS A 125 20.67 -23.05 3.16
C HIS A 125 20.32 -21.60 3.50
N ILE A 126 19.23 -21.12 2.91
CA ILE A 126 18.73 -19.76 3.10
C ILE A 126 17.42 -19.79 3.91
N VAL A 127 17.37 -19.03 5.00
CA VAL A 127 16.14 -18.81 5.77
C VAL A 127 15.49 -17.48 5.38
N ILE A 128 14.20 -17.48 5.06
CA ILE A 128 13.43 -16.29 4.68
C ILE A 128 12.41 -16.01 5.77
N ILE A 129 12.41 -14.77 6.27
CA ILE A 129 11.54 -14.35 7.36
C ILE A 129 10.43 -13.48 6.79
N GLY A 130 9.21 -14.03 6.78
CA GLY A 130 8.01 -13.46 6.17
C GLY A 130 7.64 -14.15 4.85
N SER A 131 6.34 -14.37 4.65
CA SER A 131 5.78 -15.04 3.46
C SER A 131 4.81 -14.14 2.67
N GLY A 132 5.08 -12.84 2.65
CA GLY A 132 4.46 -11.91 1.70
C GLY A 132 5.08 -12.03 0.30
N PHE A 133 4.68 -11.16 -0.64
CA PHE A 133 5.23 -11.17 -2.01
C PHE A 133 6.76 -11.04 -2.05
N ALA A 134 7.37 -10.28 -1.14
CA ALA A 134 8.83 -10.19 -1.05
C ALA A 134 9.48 -11.53 -0.67
N GLY A 135 9.01 -12.15 0.41
CA GLY A 135 9.52 -13.45 0.86
C GLY A 135 9.28 -14.57 -0.14
N LEU A 136 8.08 -14.67 -0.70
CA LEU A 136 7.74 -15.71 -1.68
C LEU A 136 8.43 -15.48 -3.03
N GLY A 137 8.57 -14.23 -3.46
CA GLY A 137 9.34 -13.87 -4.65
C GLY A 137 10.81 -14.22 -4.53
N CYS A 138 11.39 -13.99 -3.35
CA CYS A 138 12.76 -14.39 -3.02
C CYS A 138 12.88 -15.92 -2.98
N ALA A 139 11.97 -16.60 -2.26
CA ALA A 139 11.97 -18.05 -2.13
C ALA A 139 11.90 -18.75 -3.48
N ARG A 140 11.01 -18.32 -4.37
CA ARG A 140 10.88 -18.88 -5.72
C ARG A 140 12.17 -18.73 -6.51
N ALA A 141 12.74 -17.52 -6.55
CA ALA A 141 13.97 -17.26 -7.28
C ALA A 141 15.17 -18.05 -6.76
N LEU A 142 15.23 -18.35 -5.46
CA LEU A 142 16.30 -19.18 -4.89
C LEU A 142 16.08 -20.68 -5.13
N VAL A 143 14.83 -21.16 -5.02
CA VAL A 143 14.49 -22.56 -5.30
C VAL A 143 14.70 -22.91 -6.77
N ASP A 144 14.41 -21.99 -7.69
CA ASP A 144 14.63 -22.19 -9.13
C ASP A 144 16.13 -22.28 -9.49
N GLU A 145 17.03 -21.89 -8.56
CA GLU A 145 18.50 -22.00 -8.65
C GLU A 145 19.04 -23.06 -7.67
N ASP A 146 18.22 -24.03 -7.28
CA ASP A 146 18.57 -25.21 -6.47
C ASP A 146 19.10 -24.94 -5.04
N TYR A 147 18.89 -23.75 -4.49
CA TYR A 147 19.21 -23.47 -3.08
C TYR A 147 18.23 -24.16 -2.12
N GLN A 148 18.74 -24.58 -0.95
CA GLN A 148 17.88 -25.04 0.13
C GLN A 148 17.19 -23.83 0.78
N VAL A 149 15.86 -23.80 0.80
CA VAL A 149 15.10 -22.65 1.35
C VAL A 149 14.18 -23.06 2.50
N THR A 150 14.17 -22.29 3.58
CA THR A 150 13.14 -22.37 4.64
C THR A 150 12.43 -21.04 4.79
N VAL A 151 11.12 -21.01 4.58
CA VAL A 151 10.29 -19.81 4.79
C VAL A 151 9.57 -19.88 6.14
N LEU A 152 9.80 -18.89 7.00
CA LEU A 152 9.20 -18.74 8.32
C LEU A 152 8.15 -17.62 8.29
N GLU A 153 6.93 -17.90 8.75
CA GLU A 153 5.84 -16.94 8.80
C GLU A 153 5.25 -16.86 10.21
N GLY A 154 5.22 -15.66 10.79
CA GLY A 154 4.70 -15.44 12.14
C GLY A 154 3.19 -15.65 12.25
N ARG A 155 2.44 -15.34 11.18
CA ARG A 155 0.99 -15.52 11.12
C ARG A 155 0.61 -16.98 10.93
N ASN A 156 -0.67 -17.27 11.09
CA ASN A 156 -1.28 -18.55 10.71
C ASN A 156 -1.65 -18.63 9.21
N ARG A 157 -1.17 -17.69 8.39
CA ARG A 157 -1.46 -17.60 6.95
C ARG A 157 -0.28 -16.99 6.21
N VAL A 158 -0.17 -17.31 4.92
CA VAL A 158 0.75 -16.61 4.00
C VAL A 158 0.19 -15.26 3.54
N GLY A 159 1.02 -14.47 2.85
CA GLY A 159 0.61 -13.26 2.12
C GLY A 159 0.94 -11.94 2.80
N GLY A 160 1.17 -11.92 4.11
CA GLY A 160 1.45 -10.68 4.83
C GLY A 160 0.32 -9.65 4.63
N ARG A 161 0.64 -8.49 4.05
CA ARG A 161 -0.33 -7.44 3.68
C ARG A 161 -1.15 -7.76 2.42
N ILE A 162 -0.93 -8.92 1.79
CA ILE A 162 -1.85 -9.50 0.82
C ILE A 162 -2.77 -10.42 1.57
N TRP A 163 -4.05 -10.06 1.63
CA TRP A 163 -5.02 -10.80 2.42
C TRP A 163 -6.43 -10.60 1.86
N THR A 164 -6.83 -11.54 1.03
CA THR A 164 -8.18 -11.62 0.49
C THR A 164 -9.09 -12.29 1.52
N ARG A 165 -10.12 -11.57 1.97
CA ARG A 165 -11.30 -12.15 2.64
C ARG A 165 -12.47 -12.13 1.65
N HIS A 166 -13.64 -12.59 2.09
CA HIS A 166 -14.84 -12.58 1.25
C HIS A 166 -16.01 -11.95 1.97
N ILE A 167 -16.76 -11.10 1.26
CA ILE A 167 -17.98 -10.44 1.72
C ILE A 167 -18.98 -10.40 0.56
N ALA A 168 -20.27 -10.69 0.79
CA ALA A 168 -21.25 -10.93 -0.28
C ALA A 168 -20.83 -11.97 -1.36
N GLY A 169 -19.89 -12.86 -1.05
CA GLY A 169 -19.28 -13.78 -2.01
C GLY A 169 -18.31 -13.14 -3.02
N ALA A 170 -17.96 -11.87 -2.86
CA ALA A 170 -16.91 -11.18 -3.61
C ALA A 170 -15.61 -11.08 -2.80
N PRO A 171 -14.43 -10.96 -3.46
CA PRO A 171 -13.17 -10.74 -2.77
C PRO A 171 -13.17 -9.36 -2.09
N ALA A 172 -12.87 -9.36 -0.80
CA ALA A 172 -12.60 -8.19 0.01
C ALA A 172 -11.10 -8.14 0.31
N GLU A 173 -10.37 -7.30 -0.44
CA GLU A 173 -8.94 -7.12 -0.24
C GLU A 173 -8.67 -6.30 1.02
N MET A 174 -8.10 -6.95 2.03
CA MET A 174 -7.78 -6.32 3.31
C MET A 174 -6.48 -5.51 3.25
N GLY A 175 -5.68 -5.62 2.18
CA GLY A 175 -4.44 -4.83 2.02
C GLY A 175 -4.29 -4.25 0.62
N ALA A 176 -3.41 -4.79 -0.24
CA ALA A 176 -3.35 -4.30 -1.63
C ALA A 176 -4.65 -4.61 -2.39
N SER A 177 -5.23 -3.62 -3.08
CA SER A 177 -6.49 -3.78 -3.83
C SER A 177 -6.35 -3.66 -5.33
N TRP A 178 -5.38 -2.86 -5.79
CA TRP A 178 -5.18 -2.56 -7.20
C TRP A 178 -3.85 -3.13 -7.72
N ILE A 179 -3.79 -3.35 -9.03
CA ILE A 179 -2.53 -3.32 -9.79
C ILE A 179 -2.46 -1.93 -10.43
N HIS A 180 -1.50 -1.11 -10.00
CA HIS A 180 -1.28 0.22 -10.56
C HIS A 180 -0.46 0.16 -11.84
N GLY A 181 -0.93 0.79 -12.91
CA GLY A 181 -0.30 0.84 -14.22
C GLY A 181 -0.11 -0.55 -14.85
N SER A 182 -1.10 -1.04 -15.61
CA SER A 182 -1.08 -2.42 -16.11
C SER A 182 0.09 -2.76 -17.06
N SER A 183 0.74 -1.76 -17.66
CA SER A 183 1.81 -1.93 -18.65
C SER A 183 3.18 -1.96 -18.00
N GLY A 184 3.91 -3.08 -18.14
CA GLY A 184 5.22 -3.27 -17.52
C GLY A 184 5.18 -3.70 -16.06
N ASN A 185 3.99 -3.78 -15.44
CA ASN A 185 3.83 -4.29 -14.09
C ASN A 185 3.90 -5.82 -14.05
N VAL A 186 4.79 -6.36 -13.21
CA VAL A 186 4.95 -7.80 -12.98
C VAL A 186 3.67 -8.47 -12.47
N MET A 187 2.82 -7.73 -11.75
CA MET A 187 1.56 -8.25 -11.23
C MET A 187 0.56 -8.48 -12.37
N THR A 188 0.54 -7.64 -13.40
CA THR A 188 -0.27 -7.89 -14.60
C THR A 188 0.21 -9.13 -15.34
N LYS A 189 1.52 -9.40 -15.35
CA LYS A 189 2.06 -10.65 -15.93
C LYS A 189 1.55 -11.86 -15.15
N ILE A 190 1.66 -11.84 -13.82
CA ILE A 190 1.17 -12.92 -12.95
C ILE A 190 -0.34 -13.11 -13.12
N LEU A 191 -1.11 -12.03 -13.18
CA LEU A 191 -2.57 -12.10 -13.38
C LEU A 191 -2.93 -12.81 -14.68
N ARG A 192 -2.20 -12.56 -15.77
CA ARG A 192 -2.39 -13.28 -17.03
C ARG A 192 -2.03 -14.76 -16.91
N GLU A 193 -0.98 -15.09 -16.16
CA GLU A 193 -0.55 -16.48 -15.93
C GLU A 193 -1.56 -17.28 -15.09
N THR A 194 -2.29 -16.64 -14.16
CA THR A 194 -3.37 -17.31 -13.42
C THR A 194 -4.64 -17.50 -14.24
N GLY A 195 -4.78 -16.78 -15.35
CA GLY A 195 -5.98 -16.76 -16.19
C GLY A 195 -7.18 -16.07 -15.51
N ASP A 196 -6.93 -15.26 -14.48
CA ASP A 196 -7.99 -14.54 -13.77
C ASP A 196 -8.41 -13.25 -14.50
N PRO A 197 -9.69 -12.86 -14.39
CA PRO A 197 -10.16 -11.61 -14.95
C PRO A 197 -9.59 -10.40 -14.19
N SER A 198 -9.49 -9.28 -14.87
CA SER A 198 -9.31 -7.95 -14.30
C SER A 198 -10.54 -7.07 -14.56
N TYR A 199 -10.68 -6.03 -13.75
CA TYR A 199 -11.60 -4.93 -14.01
C TYR A 199 -10.81 -3.62 -14.09
N THR A 200 -10.94 -2.87 -15.19
CA THR A 200 -10.31 -1.56 -15.33
C THR A 200 -11.03 -0.55 -14.45
N PHE A 201 -10.33 -0.01 -13.46
CA PHE A 201 -10.87 0.98 -12.54
C PHE A 201 -10.80 2.38 -13.16
N ASP A 202 -11.90 3.12 -13.11
CA ASP A 202 -12.01 4.47 -13.66
C ASP A 202 -12.25 5.48 -12.53
N TYR A 203 -11.19 6.21 -12.16
CA TYR A 203 -11.24 7.22 -11.09
C TYR A 203 -12.14 8.41 -11.45
N GLU A 204 -12.26 8.74 -12.74
CA GLU A 204 -13.06 9.86 -13.24
C GLU A 204 -14.56 9.55 -13.27
N ASN A 205 -14.90 8.26 -13.27
CA ASN A 205 -16.27 7.81 -13.20
C ASN A 205 -16.76 7.80 -11.74
N SER A 206 -16.87 8.99 -11.17
CA SER A 206 -17.24 9.21 -9.77
C SER A 206 -18.61 9.86 -9.61
N ALA A 207 -19.28 9.54 -8.49
CA ALA A 207 -20.39 10.33 -7.98
C ALA A 207 -19.87 11.30 -6.91
N GLY A 208 -19.76 12.58 -7.27
CA GLY A 208 -19.24 13.66 -6.41
C GLY A 208 -18.94 14.91 -7.24
N GLN A 209 -18.68 16.06 -6.61
CA GLN A 209 -18.22 17.28 -7.28
C GLN A 209 -17.11 17.94 -6.46
N HIS A 210 -15.87 17.89 -6.96
CA HIS A 210 -14.66 18.27 -6.21
C HIS A 210 -13.77 19.29 -6.93
N GLU A 211 -14.19 19.77 -8.10
CA GLU A 211 -13.35 20.57 -9.00
C GLU A 211 -12.80 21.85 -8.35
N HIS A 212 -13.55 22.48 -7.43
CA HIS A 212 -13.06 23.67 -6.73
C HIS A 212 -11.97 23.34 -5.70
N ALA A 213 -12.17 22.28 -4.91
CA ALA A 213 -11.22 21.84 -3.90
C ALA A 213 -9.89 21.37 -4.53
N MET A 214 -9.98 20.63 -5.64
CA MET A 214 -8.80 20.17 -6.39
C MET A 214 -8.06 21.33 -7.05
N ARG A 215 -8.78 22.35 -7.56
CA ARG A 215 -8.14 23.58 -8.07
C ARG A 215 -7.41 24.36 -6.98
N GLU A 216 -7.97 24.45 -5.77
CA GLU A 216 -7.31 25.08 -4.63
C GLU A 216 -6.03 24.31 -4.27
N LEU A 217 -6.09 22.98 -4.21
CA LEU A 217 -4.91 22.15 -3.94
C LEU A 217 -3.82 22.33 -4.99
N ALA A 218 -4.18 22.26 -6.28
CA ALA A 218 -3.23 22.40 -7.39
C ALA A 218 -2.40 23.70 -7.29
N HIS A 219 -3.02 24.81 -6.90
CA HIS A 219 -2.33 26.08 -6.68
C HIS A 219 -1.23 26.01 -5.60
N TYR A 220 -1.45 25.23 -4.54
CA TYR A 220 -0.43 25.05 -3.49
C TYR A 220 0.62 24.03 -3.90
N GLU A 221 0.24 22.97 -4.59
CA GLU A 221 1.18 21.96 -5.05
C GLU A 221 2.19 22.50 -6.05
N GLU A 222 1.82 23.43 -6.93
CA GLU A 222 2.77 24.12 -7.84
C GLU A 222 4.01 24.66 -7.10
N LYS A 223 3.87 25.05 -5.83
CA LYS A 223 4.96 25.57 -4.99
C LYS A 223 5.92 24.49 -4.50
N LEU A 224 5.55 23.21 -4.56
CA LEU A 224 6.42 22.09 -4.20
C LEU A 224 7.62 21.98 -5.13
N ASP A 225 7.48 22.41 -6.39
CA ASP A 225 8.54 22.37 -7.39
C ASP A 225 9.68 23.37 -7.08
N ASP A 226 9.39 24.39 -6.26
CA ASP A 226 10.32 25.46 -5.87
C ASP A 226 10.92 25.25 -4.47
N VAL A 227 10.64 24.12 -3.81
CA VAL A 227 11.13 23.84 -2.45
C VAL A 227 12.63 23.53 -2.46
N ASP A 228 13.38 24.29 -1.67
CA ASP A 228 14.77 23.98 -1.33
C ASP A 228 14.87 22.74 -0.44
N ASP A 229 15.74 21.80 -0.79
CA ASP A 229 15.96 20.52 -0.10
C ASP A 229 14.67 19.70 0.16
N PRO A 230 14.09 19.07 -0.88
CA PRO A 230 12.82 18.35 -0.78
C PRO A 230 12.87 17.15 0.18
N ASN A 231 14.05 16.73 0.64
CA ASN A 231 14.20 15.64 1.59
C ASN A 231 13.84 16.03 3.01
N GLU A 232 14.11 17.28 3.41
CA GLU A 232 13.96 17.77 4.79
C GLU A 232 12.72 18.63 4.99
N VAL A 233 12.09 19.06 3.89
CA VAL A 233 10.87 19.87 3.92
C VAL A 233 9.63 18.98 3.79
N THR A 234 8.60 19.30 4.57
CA THR A 234 7.29 18.61 4.51
C THR A 234 6.41 19.16 3.40
N VAL A 235 5.51 18.34 2.87
CA VAL A 235 4.45 18.80 1.95
C VAL A 235 3.59 19.89 2.60
N ALA A 236 3.32 19.80 3.91
CA ALA A 236 2.53 20.80 4.62
C ALA A 236 3.16 22.22 4.60
N SER A 237 4.45 22.35 4.30
CA SER A 237 5.14 23.65 4.30
C SER A 237 4.59 24.66 3.28
N VAL A 238 4.05 24.17 2.15
CA VAL A 238 3.45 25.03 1.11
C VAL A 238 1.95 25.24 1.31
N MET A 239 1.35 24.53 2.27
CA MET A 239 -0.09 24.58 2.55
C MET A 239 -0.41 25.76 3.48
N PRO A 240 -1.62 26.35 3.41
CA PRO A 240 -2.00 27.42 4.31
C PRO A 240 -2.14 26.90 5.75
N HIS A 241 -1.78 27.72 6.74
CA HIS A 241 -1.90 27.36 8.16
C HIS A 241 -3.32 26.99 8.61
N SER A 242 -4.34 27.49 7.92
CA SER A 242 -5.75 27.23 8.21
C SER A 242 -6.47 26.90 6.91
N PRO A 243 -6.33 25.66 6.40
CA PRO A 243 -6.95 25.26 5.14
C PRO A 243 -8.47 25.35 5.23
N SER A 244 -9.13 25.61 4.11
CA SER A 244 -10.59 25.50 4.01
C SER A 244 -11.02 24.04 4.28
N ALA A 245 -12.30 23.81 4.60
CA ALA A 245 -12.78 22.43 4.71
C ALA A 245 -12.59 21.68 3.38
N ALA A 246 -12.85 22.35 2.26
CA ALA A 246 -12.65 21.83 0.90
C ALA A 246 -11.20 21.39 0.67
N LEU A 247 -10.24 22.26 0.98
CA LEU A 247 -8.82 21.94 0.88
C LEU A 247 -8.42 20.79 1.80
N ARG A 248 -8.97 20.69 3.01
CA ARG A 248 -8.71 19.52 3.90
C ARG A 248 -9.15 18.21 3.28
N THR A 249 -10.31 18.16 2.64
CA THR A 249 -10.75 16.95 1.92
C THR A 249 -9.87 16.64 0.72
N ALA A 250 -9.48 17.65 -0.06
CA ALA A 250 -8.55 17.46 -1.18
C ALA A 250 -7.19 16.94 -0.68
N LEU A 251 -6.66 17.49 0.42
CA LEU A 251 -5.45 17.00 1.06
C LEU A 251 -5.60 15.55 1.53
N ASN A 252 -6.72 15.20 2.17
CA ASN A 252 -7.00 13.84 2.64
C ASN A 252 -6.94 12.82 1.49
N ILE A 253 -7.59 13.15 0.36
CA ILE A 253 -7.64 12.28 -0.82
C ILE A 253 -6.26 12.13 -1.46
N ASN A 254 -5.49 13.22 -1.59
CA ASN A 254 -4.21 13.19 -2.31
C ASN A 254 -2.99 12.76 -1.47
N TYR A 255 -3.09 12.78 -0.14
CA TYR A 255 -1.97 12.47 0.76
C TYR A 255 -2.25 11.30 1.70
N PRO A 256 -3.08 11.40 2.77
CA PRO A 256 -3.43 10.25 3.59
C PRO A 256 -3.94 9.02 2.84
N LEU A 257 -4.81 9.16 1.83
CA LEU A 257 -5.33 7.99 1.11
C LEU A 257 -4.31 7.37 0.13
N GLU A 258 -3.34 8.14 -0.35
CA GLU A 258 -2.34 7.71 -1.34
C GLU A 258 -1.01 7.24 -0.71
N TYR A 259 -0.53 7.97 0.29
CA TYR A 259 0.74 7.77 0.96
C TYR A 259 0.59 7.19 2.37
N ALA A 260 -0.64 7.08 2.87
CA ALA A 260 -0.93 6.61 4.22
C ALA A 260 -0.32 7.51 5.31
N ALA A 261 -0.06 8.78 5.00
CA ALA A 261 0.63 9.74 5.84
C ALA A 261 0.05 11.14 5.65
N GLU A 262 0.10 11.95 6.71
CA GLU A 262 -0.30 13.35 6.65
C GLU A 262 0.72 14.19 5.85
N PRO A 263 0.30 15.31 5.21
CA PRO A 263 1.23 16.23 4.55
C PRO A 263 2.34 16.75 5.47
N SER A 264 2.09 16.80 6.79
CA SER A 264 3.07 17.21 7.81
C SER A 264 4.09 16.12 8.17
N GLN A 265 3.80 14.87 7.80
CA GLN A 265 4.67 13.70 8.03
C GLN A 265 5.48 13.35 6.77
N LEU A 266 5.01 13.76 5.60
CA LEU A 266 5.56 13.39 4.30
C LEU A 266 6.58 14.43 3.82
N SER A 267 7.77 14.00 3.41
CA SER A 267 8.72 14.91 2.74
C SER A 267 8.25 15.25 1.32
N VAL A 268 8.69 16.38 0.77
CA VAL A 268 8.40 16.73 -0.64
C VAL A 268 8.98 15.67 -1.58
N GLU A 269 10.17 15.14 -1.29
CA GLU A 269 10.82 14.06 -2.04
C GLU A 269 9.92 12.80 -2.15
N ALA A 270 9.09 12.52 -1.14
CA ALA A 270 8.18 11.38 -1.19
C ALA A 270 7.17 11.46 -2.35
N THR A 271 6.86 12.66 -2.83
CA THR A 271 5.97 12.89 -3.98
C THR A 271 6.67 12.69 -5.33
N LEU A 272 8.01 12.63 -5.30
CA LEU A 272 8.88 12.50 -6.46
C LEU A 272 9.39 11.06 -6.64
N GLU A 273 9.41 10.25 -5.57
CA GLU A 273 9.86 8.86 -5.63
C GLU A 273 8.87 7.92 -6.34
N GLY A 274 9.38 6.78 -6.80
CA GLY A 274 8.63 5.79 -7.54
C GLY A 274 8.68 6.01 -9.05
N ARG A 275 8.52 4.92 -9.79
CA ARG A 275 8.43 4.92 -11.25
C ARG A 275 6.99 5.06 -11.71
N ASP A 276 6.79 5.77 -12.80
CA ASP A 276 5.50 5.84 -13.48
C ASP A 276 5.28 4.59 -14.35
N LEU A 277 4.31 3.76 -13.97
CA LEU A 277 3.83 2.66 -14.79
C LEU A 277 2.64 3.11 -15.62
N ARG A 278 2.67 2.78 -16.92
CA ARG A 278 1.62 3.16 -17.87
C ARG A 278 0.46 2.17 -17.86
N GLY A 279 -0.65 2.56 -18.49
CA GLY A 279 -1.84 1.73 -18.63
C GLY A 279 -2.79 1.87 -17.44
N PRO A 280 -4.00 1.32 -17.53
CA PRO A 280 -5.01 1.47 -16.49
C PRO A 280 -4.65 0.76 -15.20
N ASP A 281 -5.28 1.20 -14.12
CA ASP A 281 -5.29 0.50 -12.85
C ASP A 281 -6.37 -0.59 -12.85
N LEU A 282 -6.04 -1.74 -12.26
CA LEU A 282 -6.88 -2.93 -12.31
C LEU A 282 -7.33 -3.35 -10.92
N LEU A 283 -8.64 -3.51 -10.73
CA LEU A 283 -9.21 -4.31 -9.65
C LEU A 283 -9.21 -5.79 -10.02
N LEU A 284 -9.26 -6.63 -8.98
CA LEU A 284 -9.15 -8.08 -9.09
C LEU A 284 -10.46 -8.76 -8.66
N PRO A 285 -11.39 -9.06 -9.59
CA PRO A 285 -12.63 -9.78 -9.28
C PRO A 285 -12.44 -11.18 -8.68
N ARG A 286 -11.22 -11.71 -8.70
CA ARG A 286 -10.82 -12.98 -8.05
C ARG A 286 -9.86 -12.82 -6.87
N GLY A 287 -9.54 -11.58 -6.49
CA GLY A 287 -8.60 -11.28 -5.41
C GLY A 287 -7.13 -11.56 -5.75
N TYR A 288 -6.24 -11.14 -4.85
CA TYR A 288 -4.80 -11.35 -4.94
C TYR A 288 -4.35 -12.74 -4.48
N ASP A 289 -5.15 -13.46 -3.70
CA ASP A 289 -4.80 -14.76 -3.13
C ASP A 289 -4.40 -15.81 -4.19
N ARG A 290 -5.06 -15.81 -5.36
CA ARG A 290 -4.68 -16.69 -6.48
C ARG A 290 -3.33 -16.34 -7.08
N MET A 291 -3.04 -15.04 -7.23
CA MET A 291 -1.72 -14.58 -7.69
C MET A 291 -0.62 -14.90 -6.68
N LEU A 292 -0.92 -14.74 -5.38
CA LEU A 292 -0.02 -15.13 -4.30
C LEU A 292 0.25 -16.64 -4.31
N ALA A 293 -0.79 -17.46 -4.50
CA ALA A 293 -0.68 -18.90 -4.62
C ALA A 293 0.15 -19.30 -5.85
N HIS A 294 -0.01 -18.60 -6.98
CA HIS A 294 0.80 -18.81 -8.18
C HIS A 294 2.28 -18.51 -7.95
N VAL A 295 2.61 -17.38 -7.31
CA VAL A 295 4.01 -17.05 -6.96
C VAL A 295 4.60 -18.08 -5.99
N ARG A 296 3.82 -18.52 -5.01
CA ARG A 296 4.25 -19.54 -4.06
C ARG A 296 4.51 -20.88 -4.75
N GLY A 297 3.57 -21.35 -5.58
CA GLY A 297 3.58 -22.71 -6.11
C GLY A 297 3.65 -23.75 -4.98
N ASP A 298 4.63 -24.64 -5.07
CA ASP A 298 4.91 -25.75 -4.17
C ASP A 298 5.77 -25.40 -2.94
N ILE A 299 6.24 -24.15 -2.81
CA ILE A 299 7.16 -23.75 -1.74
C ILE A 299 6.48 -23.97 -0.36
N PRO A 300 7.05 -24.81 0.51
CA PRO A 300 6.54 -25.01 1.86
C PRO A 300 6.81 -23.78 2.73
N VAL A 301 5.80 -23.35 3.48
CA VAL A 301 5.91 -22.24 4.44
C VAL A 301 5.58 -22.75 5.83
N ARG A 302 6.48 -22.52 6.79
CA ARG A 302 6.26 -22.83 8.19
C ARG A 302 5.53 -21.65 8.85
N ILE A 303 4.21 -21.78 8.97
CA ILE A 303 3.35 -20.78 9.62
C ILE A 303 3.39 -20.90 11.14
N ARG A 304 2.95 -19.84 11.83
CA ARG A 304 3.00 -19.68 13.30
C ARG A 304 4.43 -19.78 13.87
N GLN A 305 5.43 -19.41 13.08
CA GLN A 305 6.83 -19.38 13.46
C GLN A 305 7.24 -17.92 13.69
N VAL A 306 6.99 -17.41 14.90
CA VAL A 306 7.32 -16.02 15.24
C VAL A 306 8.79 -15.93 15.60
N VAL A 307 9.59 -15.28 14.74
CA VAL A 307 11.00 -15.00 15.01
C VAL A 307 11.14 -14.01 16.17
N ALA A 308 12.00 -14.33 17.13
CA ALA A 308 12.31 -13.51 18.29
C ALA A 308 13.71 -12.86 18.18
N SER A 309 14.70 -13.61 17.69
CA SER A 309 16.05 -13.08 17.49
C SER A 309 16.77 -13.76 16.33
N ILE A 310 17.77 -13.06 15.80
CA ILE A 310 18.63 -13.50 14.70
C ILE A 310 20.08 -13.23 15.10
N GLN A 311 20.82 -14.30 15.31
CA GLN A 311 22.27 -14.26 15.47
C GLN A 311 22.94 -14.50 14.13
N TYR A 312 23.94 -13.71 13.77
CA TYR A 312 24.65 -13.85 12.50
C TYR A 312 26.15 -13.56 12.64
N GLY A 313 26.94 -14.21 11.80
CA GLY A 313 28.39 -14.04 11.79
C GLY A 313 29.07 -14.88 10.71
N PRO A 314 30.40 -15.05 10.77
CA PRO A 314 31.15 -15.77 9.74
C PRO A 314 30.69 -17.22 9.54
N HIS A 315 30.10 -17.83 10.57
CA HIS A 315 29.63 -19.22 10.55
C HIS A 315 28.15 -19.41 10.17
N GLY A 316 27.47 -18.37 9.70
CA GLY A 316 26.09 -18.44 9.24
C GLY A 316 25.12 -17.65 10.12
N VAL A 317 23.87 -18.10 10.13
CA VAL A 317 22.75 -17.44 10.80
C VAL A 317 21.97 -18.45 11.66
N SER A 318 21.69 -18.07 12.91
CA SER A 318 20.84 -18.80 13.84
C SER A 318 19.59 -17.97 14.16
N VAL A 319 18.42 -18.44 13.72
CA VAL A 319 17.13 -17.79 13.94
C VAL A 319 16.42 -18.44 15.12
N THR A 320 16.20 -17.70 16.20
CA THR A 320 15.45 -18.16 17.37
C THR A 320 14.00 -17.74 17.28
N LEU A 321 13.10 -18.71 17.45
CA LEU A 321 11.66 -18.53 17.47
C LEU A 321 11.17 -18.26 18.90
N ARG A 322 9.99 -17.64 19.04
CA ARG A 322 9.39 -17.33 20.35
C ARG A 322 9.05 -18.56 21.20
N ASP A 323 8.90 -19.72 20.58
CA ASP A 323 8.70 -20.99 21.28
C ASP A 323 10.01 -21.63 21.77
N GLY A 324 11.16 -21.00 21.51
CA GLY A 324 12.49 -21.46 21.88
C GLY A 324 13.18 -22.34 20.84
N ASN A 325 12.49 -22.72 19.77
CA ASN A 325 13.10 -23.49 18.69
C ASN A 325 14.07 -22.62 17.87
N THR A 326 15.11 -23.25 17.32
CA THR A 326 16.10 -22.57 16.48
C THR A 326 16.15 -23.16 15.08
N VAL A 327 16.41 -22.30 14.09
CA VAL A 327 16.65 -22.67 12.70
C VAL A 327 18.04 -22.16 12.32
N GLN A 328 18.94 -23.08 12.01
CA GLN A 328 20.24 -22.76 11.43
C GLN A 328 20.10 -22.60 9.92
N ALA A 329 20.89 -21.69 9.36
CA ALA A 329 21.00 -21.43 7.93
C ALA A 329 22.36 -20.75 7.64
N ASP A 330 22.81 -20.74 6.39
CA ASP A 330 24.02 -20.02 5.99
C ASP A 330 23.74 -18.51 5.87
N ARG A 331 22.54 -18.14 5.40
CA ARG A 331 22.11 -16.74 5.25
C ARG A 331 20.63 -16.57 5.58
N ALA A 332 20.25 -15.32 5.87
CA ALA A 332 18.86 -14.94 6.09
C ALA A 332 18.41 -13.79 5.19
N VAL A 333 17.18 -13.88 4.69
CA VAL A 333 16.50 -12.79 4.00
C VAL A 333 15.36 -12.26 4.87
N ILE A 334 15.50 -11.01 5.30
CA ILE A 334 14.56 -10.30 6.15
C ILE A 334 13.53 -9.62 5.26
N THR A 335 12.27 -10.08 5.34
CA THR A 335 11.16 -9.52 4.53
C THR A 335 10.01 -8.97 5.38
N VAL A 336 10.27 -8.75 6.67
CA VAL A 336 9.29 -8.16 7.58
C VAL A 336 9.01 -6.69 7.22
N PRO A 337 7.79 -6.19 7.45
CA PRO A 337 7.44 -4.79 7.19
C PRO A 337 8.31 -3.80 7.98
N ILE A 338 8.45 -2.58 7.46
CA ILE A 338 9.19 -1.50 8.15
C ILE A 338 8.64 -1.25 9.56
N GLY A 339 7.33 -1.36 9.76
CA GLY A 339 6.72 -1.23 11.08
C GLY A 339 7.23 -2.26 12.11
N VAL A 340 7.50 -3.50 11.69
CA VAL A 340 8.09 -4.54 12.55
C VAL A 340 9.53 -4.20 12.92
N LEU A 341 10.33 -3.72 11.96
CA LEU A 341 11.71 -3.28 12.21
C LEU A 341 11.75 -2.09 13.18
N LYS A 342 10.84 -1.11 13.02
CA LYS A 342 10.72 0.05 13.91
C LYS A 342 10.24 -0.32 15.31
N ALA A 343 9.36 -1.33 15.42
CA ALA A 343 8.89 -1.86 16.70
C ALA A 343 9.96 -2.68 17.44
N ALA A 344 11.09 -2.99 16.79
CA ALA A 344 12.21 -3.74 17.35
C ALA A 344 11.78 -5.07 18.02
N THR A 345 10.79 -5.76 17.45
CA THR A 345 10.27 -7.02 17.99
C THR A 345 11.12 -8.25 17.65
N ILE A 346 12.12 -8.08 16.78
CA ILE A 346 13.15 -9.06 16.45
C ILE A 346 14.50 -8.49 16.87
N ALA A 347 15.21 -9.17 17.76
CA ALA A 347 16.56 -8.79 18.15
C ALA A 347 17.59 -9.27 17.10
N PHE A 348 18.61 -8.46 16.83
CA PHE A 348 19.72 -8.79 15.94
C PHE A 348 21.01 -8.82 16.75
N GLU A 349 21.79 -9.89 16.60
CA GLU A 349 23.05 -10.12 17.32
C GLU A 349 24.16 -10.54 16.34
N PRO A 350 25.18 -9.70 16.10
CA PRO A 350 25.36 -8.33 16.62
C PRO A 350 24.25 -7.37 16.14
N ALA A 351 24.18 -6.19 16.74
CA ALA A 351 23.21 -5.18 16.31
C ALA A 351 23.44 -4.79 14.84
N LEU A 352 22.35 -4.47 14.14
CA LEU A 352 22.42 -4.01 12.75
C LEU A 352 23.33 -2.77 12.63
N PRO A 353 24.10 -2.59 11.54
CA PRO A 353 24.99 -1.45 11.39
C PRO A 353 24.27 -0.09 11.48
N ASP A 354 24.98 0.96 11.91
CA ASP A 354 24.43 2.32 12.08
C ASP A 354 23.67 2.83 10.85
N ALA A 355 24.19 2.55 9.65
CA ALA A 355 23.54 2.93 8.40
C ALA A 355 22.13 2.30 8.28
N LYS A 356 21.99 1.03 8.67
CA LYS A 356 20.72 0.30 8.68
C LYS A 356 19.75 0.89 9.69
N GLN A 357 20.22 1.16 10.91
CA GLN A 357 19.42 1.77 11.97
C GLN A 357 18.92 3.17 11.59
N LYS A 358 19.80 4.00 10.98
CA LYS A 358 19.42 5.32 10.47
C LYS A 358 18.36 5.23 9.38
N ALA A 359 18.46 4.27 8.46
CA ALA A 359 17.45 4.02 7.44
C ALA A 359 16.10 3.59 8.03
N ILE A 360 16.10 2.65 8.99
CA ILE A 360 14.88 2.22 9.71
C ILE A 360 14.23 3.42 10.43
N LYS A 361 15.03 4.30 11.03
CA LYS A 361 14.53 5.50 11.71
C LYS A 361 13.93 6.51 10.72
N ALA A 362 14.61 6.76 9.60
CA ALA A 362 14.22 7.77 8.61
C ALA A 362 12.95 7.43 7.83
N LEU A 363 12.69 6.13 7.57
CA LEU A 363 11.46 5.72 6.89
C LEU A 363 10.23 5.86 7.80
N GLY A 364 9.16 6.40 7.23
CA GLY A 364 7.83 6.45 7.82
C GLY A 364 7.11 5.09 7.76
N ALA A 365 6.18 4.90 8.70
CA ALA A 365 5.32 3.73 8.78
C ALA A 365 3.86 4.20 8.75
N GLY A 366 3.31 4.32 7.55
CA GLY A 366 2.00 4.92 7.30
C GLY A 366 0.84 3.95 7.45
N LEU A 367 -0.36 4.49 7.61
CA LEU A 367 -1.58 3.73 7.79
C LEU A 367 -2.70 4.17 6.84
N LEU A 368 -3.26 3.17 6.16
CA LEU A 368 -4.43 3.21 5.30
C LEU A 368 -5.22 1.96 5.68
N ASP A 369 -6.36 2.16 6.32
CA ASP A 369 -7.26 1.10 6.75
C ASP A 369 -8.57 1.15 5.96
N LYS A 370 -9.23 0.00 5.93
CA LYS A 370 -10.36 -0.31 5.07
C LYS A 370 -11.56 -0.73 5.90
N LEU A 371 -12.74 -0.32 5.46
CA LEU A 371 -14.01 -0.84 5.92
C LEU A 371 -14.84 -1.29 4.71
N TRP A 372 -15.05 -2.59 4.59
CA TRP A 372 -16.01 -3.17 3.67
C TRP A 372 -17.36 -3.29 4.36
N LEU A 373 -18.41 -2.83 3.71
CA LEU A 373 -19.80 -2.94 4.16
C LEU A 373 -20.62 -3.64 3.09
N GLU A 374 -21.34 -4.69 3.47
CA GLU A 374 -22.35 -5.34 2.64
C GLU A 374 -23.73 -4.82 3.00
N PHE A 375 -24.51 -4.44 1.99
CA PHE A 375 -25.88 -3.95 2.15
C PHE A 375 -26.89 -4.92 1.53
N PRO A 376 -28.15 -4.92 1.99
CA PRO A 376 -29.18 -5.79 1.42
C PRO A 376 -29.49 -5.47 -0.05
N LYS A 377 -29.27 -4.22 -0.47
CA LYS A 377 -29.41 -3.73 -1.84
C LYS A 377 -28.60 -2.44 -2.02
N PRO A 378 -28.12 -2.13 -3.24
CA PRO A 378 -27.47 -0.85 -3.48
C PRO A 378 -28.48 0.30 -3.34
N PHE A 379 -28.12 1.30 -2.53
CA PHE A 379 -28.86 2.55 -2.37
C PHE A 379 -28.21 3.74 -3.11
N TRP A 380 -26.96 3.55 -3.56
CA TRP A 380 -26.16 4.49 -4.34
C TRP A 380 -26.31 4.28 -5.87
N ASP A 381 -25.65 5.14 -6.66
CA ASP A 381 -25.55 4.98 -8.11
C ASP A 381 -24.66 3.77 -8.45
N LYS A 382 -25.19 2.83 -9.23
CA LYS A 382 -24.50 1.57 -9.52
C LYS A 382 -23.49 1.70 -10.67
N ASP A 383 -23.59 2.75 -11.46
CA ASP A 383 -22.84 2.91 -12.71
C ASP A 383 -21.53 3.70 -12.51
N VAL A 384 -21.29 4.23 -11.30
CA VAL A 384 -20.03 4.87 -10.88
C VAL A 384 -19.05 3.87 -10.27
N ASP A 385 -17.74 4.13 -10.38
CA ASP A 385 -16.67 3.35 -9.75
C ASP A 385 -16.36 3.87 -8.34
N VAL A 386 -16.45 5.19 -8.18
CA VAL A 386 -16.11 5.92 -6.97
C VAL A 386 -17.33 6.70 -6.47
N ILE A 387 -17.50 6.73 -5.16
CA ILE A 387 -18.42 7.67 -4.50
C ILE A 387 -17.58 8.56 -3.59
N GLU A 388 -17.61 9.85 -3.86
CA GLU A 388 -16.83 10.83 -3.13
C GLU A 388 -17.75 11.69 -2.26
N TRP A 389 -17.27 12.02 -1.07
CA TRP A 389 -18.06 12.75 -0.10
C TRP A 389 -17.27 13.86 0.57
N PHE A 390 -17.89 15.04 0.56
CA PHE A 390 -17.39 16.21 1.25
C PHE A 390 -18.26 16.45 2.48
N ASP A 391 -17.76 16.08 3.66
CA ASP A 391 -18.34 16.53 4.92
C ASP A 391 -17.59 17.76 5.43
N PRO A 392 -18.17 18.97 5.39
CA PRO A 392 -17.51 20.16 5.94
C PRO A 392 -17.17 20.04 7.42
N LYS A 393 -17.91 19.21 8.17
CA LYS A 393 -17.69 18.96 9.61
C LYS A 393 -16.60 17.92 9.85
N HIS A 394 -16.46 16.95 8.95
CA HIS A 394 -15.51 15.83 9.07
C HIS A 394 -14.75 15.57 7.76
N PRO A 395 -13.94 16.53 7.28
CA PRO A 395 -13.39 16.51 5.92
C PRO A 395 -12.40 15.37 5.62
N ASN A 396 -11.90 14.69 6.65
CA ASN A 396 -10.91 13.61 6.53
C ASN A 396 -11.50 12.22 6.77
N LEU A 397 -12.81 12.12 7.02
CA LEU A 397 -13.46 10.89 7.46
C LEU A 397 -14.41 10.39 6.37
N TRP A 398 -14.15 9.18 5.87
CA TRP A 398 -15.00 8.51 4.88
C TRP A 398 -15.28 9.35 3.61
N SER A 399 -14.27 10.07 3.14
CA SER A 399 -14.40 10.98 1.99
C SER A 399 -14.38 10.26 0.64
N TRP A 400 -13.99 8.98 0.61
CA TRP A 400 -13.78 8.22 -0.62
C TRP A 400 -14.18 6.76 -0.45
N TRP A 401 -15.05 6.29 -1.36
CA TRP A 401 -15.62 4.96 -1.35
C TRP A 401 -15.51 4.29 -2.72
N VAL A 402 -15.18 3.00 -2.73
CA VAL A 402 -15.21 2.16 -3.93
C VAL A 402 -16.57 1.46 -4.04
N ASN A 403 -17.20 1.57 -5.20
CA ASN A 403 -18.41 0.83 -5.53
C ASN A 403 -18.10 -0.61 -5.96
N GLY A 404 -18.29 -1.56 -5.05
CA GLY A 404 -18.12 -2.98 -5.36
C GLY A 404 -19.21 -3.57 -6.27
N TYR A 405 -20.31 -2.86 -6.52
CA TYR A 405 -21.35 -3.34 -7.44
C TYR A 405 -20.86 -3.33 -8.88
N LYS A 406 -20.09 -2.33 -9.28
CA LYS A 406 -19.60 -2.22 -10.65
C LYS A 406 -18.50 -3.24 -10.96
N ALA A 407 -17.55 -3.40 -10.05
CA ALA A 407 -16.43 -4.33 -10.21
C ALA A 407 -16.80 -5.80 -9.92
N PHE A 408 -17.72 -6.07 -8.97
CA PHE A 408 -17.99 -7.42 -8.48
C PHE A 408 -19.46 -7.86 -8.60
N GLY A 409 -20.38 -6.97 -9.01
CA GLY A 409 -21.81 -7.27 -9.08
C GLY A 409 -22.48 -7.44 -7.71
N LYS A 410 -21.85 -6.98 -6.63
CA LYS A 410 -22.32 -7.17 -5.24
C LYS A 410 -22.66 -5.84 -4.57
N PRO A 411 -23.66 -5.80 -3.68
CA PRO A 411 -24.04 -4.59 -2.94
C PRO A 411 -23.06 -4.27 -1.81
N VAL A 412 -21.78 -4.05 -2.17
CA VAL A 412 -20.70 -3.81 -1.21
C VAL A 412 -20.04 -2.46 -1.49
N LEU A 413 -19.73 -1.73 -0.42
CA LEU A 413 -18.93 -0.51 -0.45
C LEU A 413 -17.63 -0.75 0.31
N LEU A 414 -16.52 -0.23 -0.21
CA LEU A 414 -15.24 -0.14 0.50
C LEU A 414 -14.97 1.32 0.82
N GLY A 415 -14.98 1.68 2.10
CA GLY A 415 -14.54 2.98 2.60
C GLY A 415 -13.08 2.96 3.02
N LEU A 416 -12.37 4.05 2.75
CA LEU A 416 -10.96 4.22 3.11
C LEU A 416 -10.78 5.33 4.13
N ASN A 417 -9.84 5.14 5.06
CA ASN A 417 -9.26 6.21 5.86
C ASN A 417 -7.74 6.04 5.91
N GLY A 418 -7.02 7.14 5.79
CA GLY A 418 -5.56 7.19 5.84
C GLY A 418 -5.05 8.06 7.00
N GLY A 419 -3.74 8.05 7.21
CA GLY A 419 -3.05 8.96 8.12
C GLY A 419 -3.58 8.89 9.55
N ASP A 420 -3.73 10.05 10.17
CA ASP A 420 -4.09 10.16 11.58
C ASP A 420 -5.53 9.64 11.84
N GLN A 421 -6.43 9.82 10.86
CA GLN A 421 -7.81 9.31 10.97
C GLN A 421 -7.85 7.78 11.01
N ALA A 422 -7.02 7.11 10.20
CA ALA A 422 -6.87 5.67 10.26
C ALA A 422 -6.34 5.20 11.62
N HIS A 423 -5.35 5.92 12.18
CA HIS A 423 -4.76 5.56 13.47
C HIS A 423 -5.75 5.66 14.62
N GLN A 424 -6.65 6.66 14.58
CA GLN A 424 -7.74 6.80 15.54
C GLN A 424 -8.72 5.63 15.42
N LEU A 425 -9.21 5.35 14.21
CA LEU A 425 -10.20 4.29 13.97
C LEU A 425 -9.65 2.89 14.26
N ALA A 426 -8.36 2.63 14.01
CA ALA A 426 -7.72 1.36 14.32
C ALA A 426 -7.81 0.97 15.80
N ARG A 427 -7.98 1.94 16.71
CA ARG A 427 -8.13 1.72 18.16
C ARG A 427 -9.59 1.75 18.64
N ALA A 428 -10.51 2.19 17.78
CA ALA A 428 -11.94 2.22 18.08
C ALA A 428 -12.57 0.83 17.94
N SER A 429 -13.66 0.61 18.68
CA SER A 429 -14.49 -0.58 18.54
C SER A 429 -15.13 -0.66 17.15
N ASP A 430 -15.57 -1.85 16.77
CA ASP A 430 -16.22 -2.05 15.46
C ASP A 430 -17.51 -1.23 15.34
N ASP A 431 -18.31 -1.17 16.40
CA ASP A 431 -19.55 -0.38 16.44
C ASP A 431 -19.26 1.11 16.21
N GLU A 432 -18.25 1.69 16.87
CA GLU A 432 -17.87 3.10 16.67
C GLU A 432 -17.44 3.39 15.23
N VAL A 433 -16.68 2.47 14.63
CA VAL A 433 -16.22 2.59 13.23
C VAL A 433 -17.41 2.50 12.27
N ILE A 434 -18.28 1.50 12.43
CA ILE A 434 -19.47 1.30 11.59
C ILE A 434 -20.43 2.48 11.74
N ASP A 435 -20.71 2.93 12.96
CA ASP A 435 -21.58 4.07 13.22
C ASP A 435 -21.04 5.35 12.59
N SER A 436 -19.72 5.55 12.59
CA SER A 436 -19.10 6.70 11.94
C SER A 436 -19.26 6.66 10.42
N ALA A 437 -19.14 5.47 9.82
CA ALA A 437 -19.36 5.23 8.40
C ALA A 437 -20.82 5.45 8.02
N MET A 438 -21.75 4.89 8.81
CA MET A 438 -23.19 5.03 8.58
C MET A 438 -23.63 6.49 8.72
N ARG A 439 -23.11 7.24 9.70
CA ARG A 439 -23.36 8.70 9.78
C ARG A 439 -22.93 9.44 8.51
N ALA A 440 -21.76 9.12 7.96
CA ALA A 440 -21.30 9.72 6.71
C ALA A 440 -22.21 9.36 5.53
N LEU A 441 -22.60 8.08 5.39
CA LEU A 441 -23.52 7.63 4.34
C LEU A 441 -24.92 8.25 4.47
N HIS A 442 -25.48 8.32 5.67
CA HIS A 442 -26.75 9.00 5.91
C HIS A 442 -26.67 10.48 5.52
N HIS A 443 -25.62 11.17 5.93
CA HIS A 443 -25.42 12.60 5.62
C HIS A 443 -25.29 12.82 4.11
N MET A 444 -24.57 11.95 3.40
CA MET A 444 -24.41 11.98 1.95
C MET A 444 -25.73 11.85 1.19
N HIS A 445 -26.67 11.08 1.72
CA HIS A 445 -27.94 10.75 1.07
C HIS A 445 -29.17 11.48 1.65
N SER A 446 -28.96 12.46 2.52
CA SER A 446 -30.01 13.27 3.16
C SER A 446 -30.56 14.42 2.29
#